data_AF-A0A950G7K2-F1
#
_entry.id   AF-A0A950G7K2-F1
#
_cell.length_a   1.000
_cell.length_b   1.000
_cell.length_c   1.000
_cell.angle_alpha   90.00
_cell.angle_beta   90.00
_cell.angle_gamma   90.00
#
_symmetry.space_group_name_H-M   'P 1'
#
loop_
_entity.id
_entity.type
_entity.pdbx_description
1 polymer ?
#
loop_
_entity_poly.entity_id
_entity_poly.type
_entity_poly.pdbx_seq_one_letter_code
_entity_poly.pdbx_strand_id
1 'polypeptide(L)'
;LDRRAAAGRASVLVALHSFTPIFKGVSRRWHAAVLFNRDPRLAHALAELLRAEGDLIVGENEPYRVSDLTDYTVPVHGERRGLPHVEIEIRQDLIGDGEGQRAWAARLARLLPAAYSRFIRQ
;
A
#
# COMPACT_ATOMS: atom_id res chain seq x y z
N LEU A 1 0.74 -14.02 12.10
CA LEU A 1 1.41 -12.88 12.78
C LEU A 1 1.92 -13.29 14.17
N ASP A 2 1.13 -14.00 14.97
CA ASP A 2 1.50 -14.39 16.35
C ASP A 2 2.82 -15.18 16.43
N ARG A 3 3.02 -16.16 15.55
CA ARG A 3 4.30 -16.90 15.47
C ARG A 3 5.53 -16.00 15.24
N ARG A 4 5.39 -14.92 14.46
CA ARG A 4 6.49 -13.97 14.20
C ARG A 4 6.76 -13.11 15.44
N ALA A 5 5.69 -12.63 16.08
CA ALA A 5 5.78 -11.87 17.33
C ALA A 5 6.42 -12.68 18.46
N ALA A 6 5.98 -13.94 18.66
CA ALA A 6 6.55 -14.86 19.64
C ALA A 6 8.04 -15.15 19.40
N ALA A 7 8.49 -15.08 18.14
CA ALA A 7 9.89 -15.24 17.75
C ALA A 7 10.69 -13.92 17.71
N GLY A 8 10.13 -12.79 18.19
CA GLY A 8 10.80 -11.48 18.17
C GLY A 8 11.07 -10.93 16.77
N ARG A 9 10.38 -11.42 15.73
CA ARG A 9 10.63 -11.03 14.33
C ARG A 9 9.86 -9.77 13.98
N ALA A 10 10.60 -8.69 13.68
CA ALA A 10 10.04 -7.48 13.11
C ALA A 10 9.14 -7.79 11.91
N SER A 11 7.98 -7.16 11.86
CA SER A 11 6.93 -7.44 10.87
C SER A 11 6.28 -6.15 10.42
N VAL A 12 5.94 -6.11 9.15
CA VAL A 12 5.15 -5.04 8.51
C VAL A 12 3.93 -5.71 7.89
N LEU A 13 2.76 -5.11 8.02
CA LEU A 13 1.55 -5.56 7.33
C LEU A 13 1.40 -4.79 6.02
N VAL A 14 1.31 -5.50 4.91
CA VAL A 14 1.00 -4.90 3.60
C VAL A 14 -0.26 -5.56 3.08
N ALA A 15 -1.35 -4.81 2.99
CA ALA A 15 -2.54 -5.23 2.26
C ALA A 15 -2.38 -4.81 0.79
N LEU A 16 -2.57 -5.73 -0.15
CA LEU A 16 -2.34 -5.49 -1.57
C LEU A 16 -3.60 -5.79 -2.35
N HIS A 17 -4.13 -4.77 -2.99
CA HIS A 17 -5.40 -4.76 -3.70
C HIS A 17 -5.24 -4.12 -5.08
N SER A 18 -6.33 -4.18 -5.84
CA SER A 18 -6.45 -3.48 -7.11
C SER A 18 -7.83 -2.88 -7.27
N PHE A 19 -7.92 -1.82 -8.08
CA PHE A 19 -9.18 -1.14 -8.36
C PHE A 19 -9.43 -0.96 -9.86
N THR A 20 -10.71 -0.96 -10.26
CA THR A 20 -11.13 -0.70 -11.65
C THR A 20 -10.74 0.70 -12.12
N PRO A 21 -10.27 0.90 -13.37
CA PRO A 21 -9.89 2.21 -13.88
C PRO A 21 -11.08 3.14 -14.08
N ILE A 22 -12.28 2.58 -14.30
CA ILE A 22 -13.51 3.35 -14.46
C ILE A 22 -14.53 2.85 -13.44
N PHE A 23 -15.09 3.75 -12.64
CA PHE A 23 -16.14 3.45 -11.68
C PHE A 23 -17.32 4.39 -11.90
N LYS A 24 -18.51 3.81 -12.15
CA LYS A 24 -19.74 4.57 -12.44
C LYS A 24 -19.56 5.61 -13.56
N GLY A 25 -18.80 5.24 -14.61
CA GLY A 25 -18.52 6.11 -15.75
C GLY A 25 -17.42 7.16 -15.52
N VAL A 26 -16.85 7.25 -14.31
CA VAL A 26 -15.77 8.19 -13.99
C VAL A 26 -14.42 7.50 -14.02
N SER A 27 -13.48 8.05 -14.79
CA SER A 27 -12.09 7.58 -14.85
C SER A 27 -11.34 7.92 -13.56
N ARG A 28 -10.65 6.93 -13.00
CA ARG A 28 -9.79 7.06 -11.83
C ARG A 28 -8.36 7.28 -12.28
N ARG A 29 -7.90 8.52 -12.16
CA ARG A 29 -6.62 8.99 -12.71
C ARG A 29 -5.39 8.35 -12.08
N TRP A 30 -5.48 7.86 -10.84
CA TRP A 30 -4.33 7.33 -10.11
C TRP A 30 -3.87 6.00 -10.69
N HIS A 31 -2.56 5.81 -10.82
CA HIS A 31 -1.95 4.55 -11.23
C HIS A 31 -1.82 3.59 -10.05
N ALA A 32 -1.50 4.14 -8.88
CA ALA A 32 -1.56 3.43 -7.62
C ALA A 32 -1.97 4.37 -6.49
N ALA A 33 -2.35 3.81 -5.37
CA ALA A 33 -2.59 4.55 -4.15
C ALA A 33 -2.06 3.81 -2.93
N VAL A 34 -1.73 4.60 -1.92
CA VAL A 34 -1.48 4.10 -0.57
C VAL A 34 -2.62 4.53 0.33
N LEU A 35 -3.11 3.61 1.13
CA LEU A 35 -4.22 3.82 2.03
C LEU A 35 -3.76 3.54 3.46
N PHE A 36 -4.32 4.32 4.37
CA PHE A 36 -4.00 4.30 5.79
C PHE A 36 -5.15 4.92 6.58
N ASN A 37 -5.24 4.56 7.87
CA ASN A 37 -6.22 5.15 8.78
C ASN A 37 -5.53 6.06 9.80
N ARG A 38 -4.92 5.52 10.85
CA ARG A 38 -4.38 6.32 11.98
C ARG A 38 -2.89 6.61 11.87
N ASP A 39 -2.07 5.63 11.44
CA ASP A 39 -0.62 5.81 11.29
C ASP A 39 -0.24 5.91 9.81
N PRO A 40 0.00 7.12 9.29
CA PRO A 40 0.27 7.31 7.87
C PRO A 40 1.75 7.17 7.51
N ARG A 41 2.66 7.01 8.48
CA ARG A 41 4.10 7.20 8.26
C ARG A 41 4.68 6.28 7.19
N LEU A 42 4.32 4.99 7.23
CA LEU A 42 4.78 4.03 6.22
C LEU A 42 4.14 4.30 4.85
N ALA A 43 2.85 4.65 4.83
CA ALA A 43 2.13 4.99 3.61
C ALA A 43 2.74 6.22 2.93
N HIS A 44 2.98 7.32 3.66
CA HIS A 44 3.63 8.52 3.12
C HIS A 44 5.02 8.21 2.56
N ALA A 45 5.85 7.44 3.29
CA ALA A 45 7.17 7.04 2.81
C ALA A 45 7.10 6.24 1.50
N LEU A 46 6.12 5.35 1.36
CA LEU A 46 5.90 4.59 0.13
C LEU A 46 5.33 5.47 -1.00
N ALA A 47 4.42 6.40 -0.70
CA ALA A 47 3.85 7.32 -1.68
C ALA A 47 4.92 8.21 -2.32
N GLU A 48 5.82 8.77 -1.52
CA GLU A 48 6.96 9.55 -2.01
C GLU A 48 7.86 8.74 -2.94
N LEU A 49 8.17 7.50 -2.57
CA LEU A 49 8.99 6.61 -3.38
C LEU A 49 8.31 6.23 -4.70
N LEU A 50 7.00 5.97 -4.68
CA LEU A 50 6.22 5.69 -5.89
C LEU A 50 6.18 6.91 -6.81
N ARG A 51 6.00 8.13 -6.26
CA ARG A 51 6.04 9.37 -7.05
C ARG A 51 7.41 9.62 -7.65
N ALA A 52 8.48 9.28 -6.94
CA ALA A 52 9.85 9.47 -7.40
C ALA A 52 10.23 8.61 -8.63
N GLU A 53 9.47 7.57 -8.97
CA GLU A 53 9.67 6.83 -10.22
C GLU A 53 9.31 7.66 -11.47
N GLY A 54 8.55 8.76 -11.30
CA GLY A 54 8.31 9.77 -12.34
C GLY A 54 7.20 9.45 -13.34
N ASP A 55 6.73 8.20 -13.41
CA ASP A 55 5.71 7.71 -14.34
C ASP A 55 4.34 7.46 -13.69
N LEU A 56 4.21 7.69 -12.37
CA LEU A 56 3.00 7.36 -11.61
C LEU A 56 2.25 8.59 -11.10
N ILE A 57 0.92 8.60 -11.28
CA ILE A 57 0.00 9.43 -10.51
C ILE A 57 -0.39 8.65 -9.25
N VAL A 58 0.11 9.08 -8.09
CA VAL A 58 -0.07 8.34 -6.82
C VAL A 58 -1.11 9.01 -5.93
N GLY A 59 -2.15 8.26 -5.57
CA GLY A 59 -3.20 8.66 -4.63
C GLY A 59 -2.80 8.37 -3.18
N GLU A 60 -3.32 9.16 -2.26
CA GLU A 60 -3.27 8.86 -0.83
C GLU A 60 -4.70 8.87 -0.31
N ASN A 61 -5.17 7.74 0.21
CA ASN A 61 -6.57 7.58 0.61
C ASN A 61 -7.58 7.95 -0.50
N GLU A 62 -7.22 7.58 -1.73
CA GLU A 62 -8.03 7.67 -2.95
C GLU A 62 -7.79 6.41 -3.78
N PRO A 63 -8.77 5.82 -4.49
CA PRO A 63 -10.17 6.20 -4.54
C PRO A 63 -10.97 5.73 -3.31
N TYR A 64 -10.33 5.01 -2.38
CA TYR A 64 -10.93 4.51 -1.15
C TYR A 64 -10.18 5.02 0.08
N ARG A 65 -10.82 4.89 1.23
CA ARG A 65 -10.26 5.27 2.53
C ARG A 65 -10.39 4.10 3.48
N VAL A 66 -9.33 3.84 4.24
CA VAL A 66 -9.35 2.85 5.32
C VAL A 66 -9.97 3.50 6.55
N SER A 67 -10.92 2.81 7.16
CA SER A 67 -11.53 3.15 8.44
C SER A 67 -12.00 1.89 9.14
N ASP A 68 -12.33 1.96 10.42
CA ASP A 68 -12.89 0.82 11.16
C ASP A 68 -14.22 0.30 10.58
N LEU A 69 -14.91 1.12 9.76
CA LEU A 69 -16.19 0.77 9.14
C LEU A 69 -16.03 0.20 7.72
N THR A 70 -14.96 0.59 7.03
CA THR A 70 -14.76 0.27 5.60
C THR A 70 -13.69 -0.78 5.36
N ASP A 71 -12.81 -1.02 6.34
CA ASP A 71 -11.74 -2.00 6.27
C ASP A 71 -11.69 -2.87 7.53
N TYR A 72 -11.09 -4.05 7.40
CA TYR A 72 -10.87 -4.96 8.52
C TYR A 72 -9.38 -5.27 8.72
N THR A 73 -8.63 -5.48 7.64
CA THR A 73 -7.26 -5.96 7.69
C THR A 73 -6.33 -4.96 8.37
N VAL A 74 -6.38 -3.68 7.96
CA VAL A 74 -5.51 -2.65 8.53
C VAL A 74 -5.86 -2.36 9.99
N PRO A 75 -7.13 -2.09 10.38
CA PRO A 75 -7.47 -1.84 11.77
C PRO A 75 -7.16 -3.02 12.69
N VAL A 76 -7.49 -4.25 12.29
CA VAL A 76 -7.41 -5.42 13.18
C VAL A 76 -6.01 -6.04 13.21
N HIS A 77 -5.35 -6.17 12.06
CA HIS A 77 -4.07 -6.86 11.99
C HIS A 77 -2.86 -5.92 11.95
N GLY A 78 -3.06 -4.65 11.61
CA GLY A 78 -2.02 -3.61 11.63
C GLY A 78 -2.07 -2.82 12.93
N GLU A 79 -3.06 -1.93 13.03
CA GLU A 79 -3.17 -0.90 14.07
C GLU A 79 -3.30 -1.48 15.48
N ARG A 80 -4.28 -2.37 15.71
CA ARG A 80 -4.49 -3.00 17.03
C ARG A 80 -3.30 -3.83 17.52
N ARG A 81 -2.39 -4.19 16.62
CA ARG A 81 -1.17 -4.95 16.91
C ARG A 81 0.09 -4.08 16.98
N GLY A 82 -0.05 -2.76 16.81
CA GLY A 82 1.08 -1.82 16.78
C GLY A 82 2.07 -2.10 15.65
N LEU A 83 1.62 -2.75 14.56
CA LEU A 83 2.48 -3.07 13.43
C LEU A 83 2.50 -1.91 12.44
N PRO A 84 3.67 -1.55 11.88
CA PRO A 84 3.73 -0.69 10.70
C PRO A 84 2.89 -1.33 9.58
N HIS A 85 2.09 -0.53 8.92
CA HIS A 85 1.13 -1.02 7.95
C HIS A 85 0.92 -0.05 6.80
N VAL A 86 0.51 -0.59 5.66
CA VAL A 86 0.05 0.16 4.50
C VAL A 86 -0.88 -0.74 3.70
N GLU A 87 -1.93 -0.15 3.15
CA GLU A 87 -2.71 -0.77 2.09
C GLU A 87 -2.33 -0.15 0.75
N ILE A 88 -2.16 -1.00 -0.26
CA ILE A 88 -1.74 -0.61 -1.60
C ILE A 88 -2.85 -0.98 -2.56
N GLU A 89 -3.21 -0.02 -3.40
CA GLU A 89 -4.21 -0.17 -4.44
C GLU A 89 -3.55 0.08 -5.80
N ILE A 90 -3.50 -0.93 -6.68
CA ILE A 90 -2.95 -0.79 -8.05
C ILE A 90 -4.10 -0.74 -9.04
N ARG A 91 -4.09 0.21 -9.99
CA ARG A 91 -5.14 0.25 -11.00
C ARG A 91 -5.05 -1.00 -11.89
N GLN A 92 -6.15 -1.75 -12.00
CA GLN A 92 -6.14 -3.12 -12.53
C GLN A 92 -5.65 -3.24 -13.98
N ASP A 93 -5.82 -2.20 -14.81
CA ASP A 93 -5.31 -2.18 -16.20
C ASP A 93 -3.78 -2.29 -16.25
N LEU A 94 -3.08 -1.83 -15.21
CA LEU A 94 -1.62 -1.88 -15.12
C LEU A 94 -1.08 -3.26 -14.70
N ILE A 95 -1.97 -4.20 -14.34
CA ILE A 95 -1.64 -5.57 -13.92
C ILE A 95 -2.53 -6.61 -14.62
N GLY A 96 -3.14 -6.24 -15.75
CA GLY A 96 -4.05 -7.09 -16.51
C GLY A 96 -3.37 -8.28 -17.20
N ASP A 97 -2.05 -8.21 -17.36
CA ASP A 97 -1.24 -9.28 -17.95
C ASP A 97 0.03 -9.56 -17.13
N GLY A 98 0.77 -10.59 -17.55
CA GLY A 98 1.99 -11.01 -16.85
C GLY A 98 3.12 -9.98 -16.92
N GLU A 99 3.16 -9.10 -17.92
CA GLU A 99 4.18 -8.06 -18.01
C GLU A 99 3.94 -6.98 -16.96
N GLY A 100 2.71 -6.45 -16.90
CA GLY A 100 2.30 -5.48 -15.89
C GLY A 100 2.49 -6.01 -14.46
N GLN A 101 2.13 -7.28 -14.22
CA GLN A 101 2.34 -7.94 -12.93
C GLN A 101 3.82 -8.03 -12.54
N ARG A 102 4.71 -8.43 -13.48
CA ARG A 102 6.16 -8.47 -13.23
C ARG A 102 6.73 -7.08 -12.98
N ALA A 103 6.30 -6.07 -13.73
CA ALA A 103 6.74 -4.70 -13.56
C ALA A 103 6.37 -4.17 -12.16
N TRP A 104 5.12 -4.37 -11.73
CA TRP A 104 4.68 -3.97 -10.38
C TRP A 104 5.33 -4.78 -9.26
N ALA A 105 5.50 -6.09 -9.43
CA ALA A 105 6.21 -6.92 -8.46
C ALA A 105 7.66 -6.45 -8.29
N ALA A 106 8.38 -6.20 -9.38
CA ALA A 106 9.75 -5.69 -9.36
C ALA A 106 9.82 -4.30 -8.70
N ARG A 107 8.85 -3.42 -8.98
CA ARG A 107 8.74 -2.10 -8.35
C ARG A 107 8.55 -2.23 -6.84
N LEU A 108 7.53 -2.95 -6.39
CA LEU A 108 7.23 -3.12 -4.96
C LEU A 108 8.35 -3.84 -4.19
N ALA A 109 9.03 -4.81 -4.81
CA ALA A 109 10.17 -5.49 -4.22
C ALA A 109 11.32 -4.53 -3.87
N ARG A 110 11.54 -3.48 -4.67
CA ARG A 110 12.52 -2.43 -4.37
C ARG A 110 12.00 -1.42 -3.35
N LEU A 111 10.75 -0.97 -3.53
CA LEU A 111 10.25 0.20 -2.82
C LEU A 111 9.77 -0.12 -1.39
N LEU A 112 9.22 -1.31 -1.13
CA LEU A 112 8.75 -1.67 0.22
C LEU A 112 9.88 -1.72 1.27
N PRO A 113 11.04 -2.36 1.01
CA PRO A 113 12.18 -2.29 1.93
C PRO A 113 12.71 -0.87 2.13
N ALA A 114 12.72 -0.05 1.06
CA ALA A 114 13.15 1.35 1.13
C ALA A 114 12.20 2.20 1.99
N ALA A 115 10.89 2.03 1.81
CA ALA A 115 9.85 2.70 2.61
C ALA A 115 9.97 2.31 4.08
N TYR A 116 10.13 1.00 4.36
CA TYR A 116 10.34 0.53 5.72
C TYR A 116 11.62 1.10 6.35
N SER A 117 12.71 1.18 5.58
CA SER A 117 13.96 1.80 6.03
C SER A 117 13.80 3.28 6.37
N ARG A 118 12.94 4.01 5.65
CA ARG A 118 12.59 5.40 5.99
C ARG A 118 11.73 5.45 7.25
N PHE A 119 10.76 4.55 7.40
CA PHE A 119 9.87 4.48 8.56
C PHE A 119 10.63 4.26 9.87
N ILE A 120 11.61 3.35 9.91
CA ILE A 120 12.37 3.04 11.14
C ILE A 120 13.37 4.14 11.56
N ARG A 121 13.63 5.13 10.69
CA ARG A 121 14.54 6.25 10.97
C ARG A 121 13.82 7.51 11.46
N GLN A 122 12.49 7.49 11.52
CA GLN A 122 11.65 8.60 11.99
C GLN A 122 11.50 8.59 13.51
#